data_AF-A0A1Y1X650-F1
#
_entry.id   AF-A0A1Y1X650-F1
#
_cell.length_a   1.000
_cell.length_b   1.000
_cell.length_c   1.000
_cell.angle_alpha   90.00
_cell.angle_beta   90.00
_cell.angle_gamma   90.00
#
_symmetry.space_group_name_H-M   'P 1'
#
loop_
_entity.id
_entity.type
_entity.pdbx_description
1 polymer ?
#
loop_
_entity_poly.entity_id
_entity_poly.type
_entity_poly.pdbx_seq_one_letter_code
_entity_poly.pdbx_strand_id
1 'polypeptide(L)'
;MAIGNSLVTTLYLGREPTYNTFPCFLNIWVSSIGTPLWLTSVAGRFVRLAFLYHFSQAKLVAGSKGAQYIHVGPEKSNLSLEQYAESMVEDPQQFEVFKRFSQRDFSVENVLFFERIQKFRHHTSDIIGEGTLPTWVILEINSIYSIFFAADSEFVLNLEALTVREIRHRFQTGGICPDIFNRALNEIRTLIFRYTYARYVRLGQQGLAKTVL
;
A
#
# COMPACT_ATOMS: atom_id res chain seq x y z
N MET A 1 17.34 -2.05 -15.94
CA MET A 1 17.45 -2.99 -17.08
C MET A 1 17.31 -2.33 -18.46
N ALA A 2 16.42 -1.37 -18.69
CA ALA A 2 16.28 -0.70 -19.99
C ALA A 2 17.54 0.09 -20.43
N ILE A 3 18.22 0.75 -19.48
CA ILE A 3 19.44 1.54 -19.76
C ILE A 3 20.59 0.65 -20.23
N GLY A 4 20.80 -0.51 -19.58
CA GLY A 4 21.83 -1.47 -19.98
C GLY A 4 21.60 -2.06 -21.37
N ASN A 5 20.34 -2.38 -21.70
CA ASN A 5 20.00 -2.92 -23.02
C ASN A 5 20.08 -1.86 -24.12
N SER A 6 19.73 -0.60 -23.83
CA SER A 6 19.89 0.52 -24.77
C SER A 6 21.38 0.79 -25.03
N LEU A 7 22.22 0.77 -23.99
CA LEU A 7 23.67 0.95 -24.09
C LEU A 7 24.32 -0.15 -24.95
N VAL A 8 23.97 -1.41 -24.72
CA VAL A 8 24.47 -2.54 -25.52
C VAL A 8 24.07 -2.41 -26.99
N THR A 9 22.86 -1.92 -27.27
CA THR A 9 22.36 -1.74 -28.63
C THR A 9 23.06 -0.59 -29.35
N THR A 10 23.27 0.54 -28.67
CA THR A 10 24.04 1.67 -29.22
C THR A 10 25.50 1.27 -29.46
N LEU A 11 26.09 0.46 -28.57
CA LEU A 11 27.44 -0.09 -28.74
C LEU A 11 27.52 -1.11 -29.88
N TYR A 12 26.45 -1.89 -30.12
CA TYR A 12 26.41 -2.88 -31.20
C TYR A 12 26.16 -2.23 -32.57
N LEU A 13 25.28 -1.23 -32.64
CA LEU A 13 24.99 -0.46 -33.87
C LEU A 13 26.09 0.56 -34.21
N GLY A 14 26.82 1.07 -33.21
CA GLY A 14 27.94 1.99 -33.40
C GLY A 14 29.29 1.32 -33.63
N ARG A 15 29.36 -0.03 -33.58
CA ARG A 15 30.59 -0.77 -33.84
C ARG A 15 30.76 -0.99 -35.34
N GLU A 16 31.92 -0.58 -35.86
CA GLU A 16 32.28 -0.84 -37.25
C GLU A 16 32.27 -2.36 -37.53
N PRO A 17 31.66 -2.82 -38.64
CA PRO A 17 31.56 -4.23 -38.95
C PRO A 17 32.96 -4.83 -39.13
N THR A 18 33.37 -5.67 -38.18
CA THR A 18 34.64 -6.40 -38.24
C THR A 18 34.44 -7.65 -39.10
N TYR A 19 34.57 -7.48 -40.41
CA TYR A 19 34.35 -8.54 -41.41
C TYR A 19 35.29 -9.74 -41.29
N ASN A 20 36.39 -9.63 -40.53
CA ASN A 20 37.42 -10.66 -40.44
C ASN A 20 37.23 -11.67 -39.30
N THR A 21 36.26 -11.46 -38.39
CA THR A 21 36.13 -12.29 -37.18
C THR A 21 34.92 -13.24 -37.24
N PHE A 22 33.90 -12.93 -38.04
CA PHE A 22 32.68 -13.73 -38.14
C PHE A 22 32.25 -13.94 -39.59
N PRO A 23 31.67 -15.11 -39.92
CA PRO A 23 31.12 -15.36 -41.25
C PRO A 23 30.05 -14.31 -41.60
N CYS A 24 30.06 -13.83 -42.84
CA CYS A 24 29.14 -12.79 -43.32
C CYS A 24 27.66 -13.13 -43.09
N PHE A 25 27.29 -14.42 -43.20
CA PHE A 25 25.92 -14.85 -42.96
C PHE A 25 25.48 -14.56 -41.51
N LEU A 26 26.30 -14.87 -40.51
CA LEU A 26 25.96 -14.65 -39.10
C LEU A 26 25.69 -13.17 -38.79
N ASN A 27 26.48 -12.26 -39.36
CA ASN A 27 26.29 -10.83 -39.17
C ASN A 27 24.96 -10.35 -39.80
N ILE A 28 24.64 -10.85 -41.01
CA ILE A 28 23.36 -10.55 -41.68
C ILE A 28 22.20 -11.06 -40.83
N TRP A 29 22.22 -12.34 -40.41
CA TRP A 29 21.12 -12.95 -39.65
C TRP A 29 20.88 -12.28 -38.30
N VAL A 30 21.93 -11.94 -37.56
CA VAL A 30 21.80 -11.26 -36.26
C VAL A 30 21.26 -9.84 -36.45
N SER A 31 21.73 -9.12 -37.47
CA SER A 31 21.26 -7.76 -37.76
C SER A 31 19.83 -7.74 -38.29
N SER A 32 19.49 -8.64 -39.22
CA SER A 32 18.21 -8.65 -39.93
C SER A 32 17.08 -9.33 -39.17
N ILE A 33 17.38 -10.26 -38.25
CA ILE A 33 16.36 -10.99 -37.46
C ILE A 33 16.45 -10.64 -35.98
N GLY A 34 17.65 -10.60 -35.41
CA GLY A 34 17.85 -10.32 -33.98
C GLY A 34 17.37 -8.92 -33.59
N THR A 35 17.76 -7.90 -34.35
CA THR A 35 17.38 -6.50 -34.09
C THR A 35 15.87 -6.26 -34.13
N PRO A 36 15.12 -6.66 -35.17
CA PRO A 36 13.67 -6.45 -35.19
C PRO A 36 12.92 -7.30 -34.15
N LEU A 37 13.35 -8.54 -33.86
CA LEU A 37 12.74 -9.33 -32.78
C LEU A 37 12.97 -8.71 -31.41
N TRP A 38 14.15 -8.14 -31.19
CA TRP A 38 14.47 -7.44 -29.96
C TRP A 38 13.67 -6.13 -29.82
N LEU A 39 13.59 -5.32 -30.88
CA LEU A 39 12.78 -4.10 -30.90
C LEU A 39 11.29 -4.38 -30.67
N THR A 40 10.74 -5.42 -31.30
CA THR A 40 9.34 -5.83 -31.11
C THR A 40 9.09 -6.34 -29.69
N SER A 41 10.02 -7.08 -29.09
CA SER A 41 9.95 -7.50 -27.68
C SER A 41 9.95 -6.31 -26.71
N VAL A 42 10.82 -5.31 -26.95
CA VAL A 42 10.90 -4.09 -26.14
C VAL A 42 9.62 -3.26 -26.30
N ALA A 43 9.15 -3.05 -27.53
CA ALA A 43 7.90 -2.35 -27.82
C ALA A 43 6.71 -3.01 -27.12
N GLY A 44 6.62 -4.34 -27.14
CA GLY A 44 5.58 -5.09 -26.43
C GLY A 44 5.55 -4.84 -24.92
N ARG A 45 6.72 -4.67 -24.27
CA ARG A 45 6.81 -4.30 -22.85
C ARG A 45 6.28 -2.89 -22.59
N PHE A 46 6.62 -1.93 -23.46
CA PHE A 46 6.11 -0.56 -23.36
C PHE A 46 4.61 -0.50 -23.59
N VAL A 47 4.09 -1.23 -24.59
CA VAL A 47 2.64 -1.35 -24.83
C VAL A 47 1.94 -1.97 -23.63
N ARG A 48 2.50 -3.02 -23.01
CA ARG A 48 1.96 -3.61 -21.78
C ARG A 48 1.94 -2.62 -20.62
N LEU A 49 2.99 -1.84 -20.43
CA LEU A 49 3.05 -0.78 -19.41
C LEU A 49 2.02 0.33 -19.68
N ALA A 50 1.92 0.80 -20.92
CA ALA A 50 0.94 1.79 -21.33
C ALA A 50 -0.50 1.26 -21.16
N PHE A 51 -0.75 0.00 -21.52
CA PHE A 51 -2.04 -0.64 -21.31
C PHE A 51 -2.37 -0.76 -19.83
N LEU A 52 -1.44 -1.21 -18.99
CA LEU A 52 -1.63 -1.27 -17.53
C LEU A 52 -1.87 0.11 -16.93
N TYR A 53 -1.22 1.15 -17.45
CA TYR A 53 -1.43 2.53 -17.06
C TYR A 53 -2.82 3.05 -17.47
N HIS A 54 -3.25 2.81 -18.71
CA HIS A 54 -4.58 3.21 -19.16
C HIS A 54 -5.68 2.40 -18.48
N PHE A 55 -5.45 1.11 -18.22
CA PHE A 55 -6.37 0.27 -17.46
C PHE A 55 -6.45 0.68 -16.00
N SER A 56 -5.33 1.05 -15.37
CA SER A 56 -5.34 1.61 -14.01
C SER A 56 -6.07 2.95 -13.97
N GLN A 57 -5.82 3.85 -14.91
CA GLN A 57 -6.57 5.11 -15.10
C GLN A 57 -8.08 4.87 -15.30
N ALA A 58 -8.47 3.96 -16.18
CA ALA A 58 -9.88 3.63 -16.43
C ALA A 58 -10.54 3.03 -15.19
N LYS A 59 -9.82 2.19 -14.43
CA LYS A 59 -10.28 1.64 -13.15
C LYS A 59 -10.39 2.72 -12.07
N LEU A 60 -9.51 3.73 -12.06
CA LEU A 60 -9.61 4.90 -11.18
C LEU A 60 -10.85 5.75 -11.50
N VAL A 61 -11.13 5.97 -12.78
CA VAL A 61 -12.31 6.72 -13.25
C VAL A 61 -13.61 5.93 -13.00
N ALA A 62 -13.63 4.62 -13.24
CA ALA A 62 -14.78 3.77 -12.96
C ALA A 62 -15.04 3.64 -11.45
N GLY A 63 -13.99 3.51 -10.64
CA GLY A 63 -14.08 3.56 -9.17
C GLY A 63 -14.56 4.92 -8.65
N SER A 64 -14.29 6.01 -9.36
CA SER A 64 -14.84 7.34 -9.05
C SER A 64 -16.36 7.44 -9.27
N LYS A 65 -16.96 6.59 -10.11
CA LYS A 65 -18.41 6.56 -10.34
C LYS A 65 -19.14 5.63 -9.36
N GLY A 66 -18.45 4.66 -8.76
CA GLY A 66 -19.01 3.71 -7.78
C GLY A 66 -18.91 4.15 -6.31
N ALA A 67 -18.17 5.23 -6.01
CA ALA A 67 -18.14 5.83 -4.69
C ALA A 67 -19.33 6.81 -4.56
N GLN A 68 -20.45 6.31 -4.05
CA GLN A 68 -21.50 7.17 -3.50
C GLN A 68 -20.90 7.89 -2.28
N TYR A 69 -20.41 9.11 -2.50
CA TYR A 69 -19.85 9.96 -1.45
C TYR A 69 -20.95 10.25 -0.44
N ILE A 70 -20.79 9.77 0.78
CA ILE A 70 -21.66 10.11 1.90
C ILE A 70 -21.50 11.63 2.13
N HIS A 71 -22.63 12.34 2.07
CA HIS A 71 -22.73 13.75 2.46
C HIS A 71 -22.17 13.91 3.87
N VAL A 72 -20.98 14.49 4.00
CA VAL A 72 -20.54 15.06 5.27
C VAL A 72 -21.41 16.29 5.48
N GLY A 73 -22.47 16.14 6.27
CA GLY A 73 -23.36 17.24 6.61
C GLY A 73 -22.57 18.41 7.22
N PRO A 74 -23.00 19.67 6.99
CA PRO A 74 -22.33 20.87 7.49
C PRO A 74 -22.21 20.93 9.02
N GLU A 75 -22.89 20.05 9.75
CA GLU A 75 -22.86 19.97 11.21
C GLU A 75 -21.57 19.35 11.76
N LYS A 76 -20.85 18.53 10.96
CA LYS A 76 -19.60 17.88 11.40
C LYS A 76 -18.32 18.67 11.04
N SER A 77 -18.44 19.88 10.48
CA SER A 77 -17.29 20.71 10.09
C SER A 77 -16.50 21.29 11.27
N ASN A 78 -17.05 21.22 12.49
CA ASN A 78 -16.45 21.80 13.70
C ASN A 78 -15.77 20.76 14.60
N LEU A 79 -15.83 19.47 14.25
CA LEU A 79 -15.11 18.40 14.95
C LEU A 79 -13.65 18.41 14.53
N SER A 80 -12.74 18.20 15.49
CA SER A 80 -11.34 17.98 15.15
C SER A 80 -11.23 16.77 14.21
N LEU A 81 -10.24 16.78 13.31
CA LEU A 81 -10.01 15.70 12.35
C LEU A 81 -9.93 14.33 13.05
N GLU A 82 -9.43 14.33 14.28
CA GLU A 82 -9.29 13.17 15.16
C GLU A 82 -10.65 12.69 15.70
N GLN A 83 -11.50 13.59 16.20
CA GLN A 83 -12.83 13.24 16.72
C GLN A 83 -13.77 12.73 15.62
N TYR A 84 -13.70 13.32 14.42
CA TYR A 84 -14.48 12.79 13.30
C TYR A 84 -13.99 11.39 12.93
N ALA A 85 -12.68 11.19 12.89
CA ALA A 85 -12.13 9.90 12.51
C ALA A 85 -12.39 8.80 13.56
N GLU A 86 -12.45 9.15 14.85
CA GLU A 86 -12.96 8.25 15.89
C GLU A 86 -14.44 7.90 15.65
N SER A 87 -15.29 8.90 15.36
CA SER A 87 -16.71 8.66 15.02
C SER A 87 -16.90 7.85 13.74
N MET A 88 -15.95 7.88 12.81
CA MET A 88 -16.00 7.12 11.56
C MET A 88 -15.74 5.63 11.79
N VAL A 89 -15.00 5.28 12.84
CA VAL A 89 -14.77 3.88 13.25
C VAL A 89 -16.02 3.30 13.90
N GLU A 90 -16.85 4.15 14.50
CA GLU A 90 -18.12 3.76 15.13
C GLU A 90 -19.22 3.44 14.11
N ASP A 91 -19.16 4.01 12.90
CA ASP A 91 -20.08 3.69 11.79
C ASP A 91 -19.44 2.66 10.83
N PRO A 92 -19.88 1.39 10.85
CA PRO A 92 -19.32 0.34 9.99
C PRO A 92 -19.42 0.66 8.49
N GLN A 93 -20.45 1.40 8.06
CA GLN A 93 -20.63 1.72 6.65
C GLN A 93 -19.62 2.77 6.18
N GLN A 94 -19.38 3.80 6.99
CA GLN A 94 -18.38 4.83 6.69
C GLN A 94 -16.97 4.25 6.72
N PHE A 95 -16.69 3.36 7.68
CA PHE A 95 -15.39 2.71 7.77
C PHE A 95 -15.10 1.82 6.54
N GLU A 96 -16.10 1.12 6.00
CA GLU A 96 -15.93 0.32 4.78
C GLU A 96 -15.64 1.17 3.53
N VAL A 97 -16.29 2.33 3.40
CA VAL A 97 -15.97 3.27 2.30
C VAL A 97 -14.55 3.80 2.45
N PHE A 98 -14.13 4.15 3.68
CA PHE A 98 -12.78 4.59 3.96
C PHE A 98 -11.73 3.49 3.69
N LYS A 99 -12.03 2.23 4.01
CA LYS A 99 -11.19 1.07 3.72
C LYS A 99 -11.00 0.86 2.21
N ARG A 100 -12.05 1.03 1.41
CA ARG A 100 -11.93 1.00 -0.06
C ARG A 100 -11.10 2.18 -0.60
N PHE A 101 -11.24 3.35 0.02
CA PHE A 101 -10.39 4.50 -0.32
C PHE A 101 -8.92 4.22 -0.03
N SER A 102 -8.58 3.67 1.15
CA SER A 102 -7.19 3.38 1.52
C SER A 102 -6.56 2.28 0.67
N GLN A 103 -7.35 1.30 0.20
CA GLN A 103 -6.91 0.33 -0.81
C GLN A 103 -6.46 1.00 -2.10
N ARG A 104 -7.22 2.00 -2.57
CA ARG A 104 -6.86 2.78 -3.76
C ARG A 104 -5.63 3.66 -3.52
N ASP A 105 -5.45 4.14 -2.30
CA ASP A 105 -4.37 5.03 -1.89
C ASP A 105 -3.09 4.28 -1.44
N PHE A 106 -3.06 2.95 -1.60
CA PHE A 106 -1.96 2.07 -1.17
C PHE A 106 -1.56 2.26 0.31
N SER A 107 -2.55 2.50 1.18
CA SER A 107 -2.36 2.71 2.62
C SER A 107 -3.29 1.84 3.49
N VAL A 108 -3.86 0.79 2.88
CA VAL A 108 -4.86 -0.09 3.50
C VAL A 108 -4.31 -0.86 4.69
N GLU A 109 -3.03 -1.21 4.68
CA GLU A 109 -2.34 -1.92 5.75
C GLU A 109 -2.45 -1.18 7.09
N ASN A 110 -2.33 0.15 7.07
CA ASN A 110 -2.47 0.99 8.26
C ASN A 110 -3.91 0.90 8.81
N VAL A 111 -4.91 0.95 7.92
CA VAL A 111 -6.33 0.89 8.28
C VAL A 111 -6.72 -0.50 8.81
N LEU A 112 -6.20 -1.57 8.20
CA LEU A 112 -6.43 -2.94 8.63
C LEU A 112 -5.81 -3.22 10.00
N PHE A 113 -4.58 -2.76 10.22
CA PHE A 113 -3.94 -2.88 11.53
C PHE A 113 -4.73 -2.11 12.60
N PHE A 114 -5.13 -0.87 12.30
CA PHE A 114 -5.92 -0.06 13.21
C PHE A 114 -7.24 -0.75 13.60
N GLU A 115 -8.01 -1.25 12.62
CA GLU A 115 -9.25 -2.00 12.86
C GLU A 115 -9.00 -3.23 13.74
N ARG A 116 -7.95 -3.99 13.43
CA ARG A 116 -7.64 -5.22 14.14
C ARG A 116 -7.27 -4.97 15.60
N ILE A 117 -6.45 -3.94 15.86
CA ILE A 117 -6.09 -3.55 17.24
C ILE A 117 -7.32 -3.04 18.01
N GLN A 118 -8.23 -2.30 17.37
CA GLN A 118 -9.47 -1.87 18.04
C GLN A 118 -10.34 -3.06 18.46
N LYS A 119 -10.54 -4.03 17.56
CA LYS A 119 -11.28 -5.27 17.86
C LYS A 119 -10.59 -6.07 18.97
N PHE A 120 -9.27 -6.22 18.88
CA PHE A 120 -8.47 -6.89 19.90
C PHE A 120 -8.62 -6.23 21.28
N ARG A 121 -8.49 -4.90 21.36
CA ARG A 121 -8.66 -4.16 22.61
C ARG A 121 -10.08 -4.33 23.16
N HIS A 122 -11.10 -4.17 22.33
CA HIS A 122 -12.49 -4.35 22.77
C HIS A 122 -12.72 -5.74 23.37
N HIS A 123 -12.19 -6.80 22.74
CA HIS A 123 -12.34 -8.16 23.23
C HIS A 123 -11.50 -8.46 24.49
N THR A 124 -10.41 -7.71 24.70
CA THR A 124 -9.47 -7.96 25.81
C THR A 124 -9.73 -7.06 27.02
N SER A 125 -10.47 -5.96 26.86
CA SER A 125 -10.81 -5.01 27.95
C SER A 125 -11.45 -5.68 29.17
N ASP A 126 -12.21 -6.76 28.97
CA ASP A 126 -12.93 -7.44 30.05
C ASP A 126 -12.07 -8.49 30.79
N ILE A 127 -10.88 -8.81 30.27
CA ILE A 127 -10.12 -10.03 30.64
C ILE A 127 -8.78 -9.73 31.34
N ILE A 128 -8.28 -8.48 31.28
CA ILE A 128 -6.94 -8.10 31.79
C ILE A 128 -6.88 -7.99 33.34
N GLY A 129 -7.94 -8.39 34.06
CA GLY A 129 -7.98 -8.32 35.53
C GLY A 129 -7.17 -9.39 36.28
N GLU A 130 -6.83 -10.51 35.65
CA GLU A 130 -6.15 -11.63 36.31
C GLU A 130 -4.75 -11.84 35.71
N GLY A 131 -3.71 -11.85 36.56
CA GLY A 131 -2.29 -11.64 36.21
C GLY A 131 -1.60 -12.64 35.26
N THR A 132 -2.34 -13.50 34.56
CA THR A 132 -1.82 -14.37 33.49
C THR A 132 -2.61 -14.18 32.21
N LEU A 133 -1.92 -13.85 31.11
CA LEU A 133 -2.55 -13.66 29.81
C LEU A 133 -3.15 -14.98 29.29
N PRO A 134 -4.43 -14.98 28.88
CA PRO A 134 -5.02 -16.15 28.25
C PRO A 134 -4.27 -16.56 26.98
N THR A 135 -4.24 -17.87 26.70
CA THR A 135 -3.57 -18.42 25.51
C THR A 135 -4.07 -17.78 24.21
N TRP A 136 -5.36 -17.50 24.08
CA TRP A 136 -5.93 -16.88 22.88
C TRP A 136 -5.40 -15.45 22.66
N VAL A 137 -5.11 -14.70 23.73
CA VAL A 137 -4.52 -13.36 23.66
C VAL A 137 -3.11 -13.44 23.11
N ILE A 138 -2.32 -14.40 23.61
CA ILE A 138 -0.95 -14.64 23.15
C ILE A 138 -0.96 -15.05 21.66
N LEU A 139 -1.89 -15.93 21.27
CA LEU A 139 -2.03 -16.35 19.87
C LEU A 139 -2.43 -15.18 18.96
N GLU A 140 -3.36 -14.32 19.39
CA GLU A 140 -3.78 -13.16 18.61
C GLU A 140 -2.65 -12.13 18.47
N ILE A 141 -1.88 -11.88 19.53
CA ILE A 141 -0.70 -11.00 19.49
C ILE A 141 0.34 -11.55 18.49
N ASN A 142 0.61 -12.85 18.50
CA ASN A 142 1.50 -13.48 17.53
C ASN A 142 0.95 -13.40 16.10
N SER A 143 -0.36 -13.58 15.91
CA SER A 143 -1.00 -13.44 14.59
C SER A 143 -0.82 -12.02 14.05
N ILE A 144 -1.11 -11.00 14.88
CA ILE A 144 -0.91 -9.59 14.51
C ILE A 144 0.54 -9.32 14.13
N TYR A 145 1.50 -9.82 14.91
CA TYR A 145 2.92 -9.67 14.62
C TYR A 145 3.30 -10.26 13.26
N SER A 146 2.89 -11.50 12.99
CA SER A 146 3.20 -12.19 11.75
C SER A 146 2.66 -11.48 10.50
N ILE A 147 1.51 -10.83 10.61
CA ILE A 147 0.85 -10.18 9.47
C ILE A 147 1.37 -8.77 9.20
N PHE A 148 1.73 -8.02 10.25
CA PHE A 148 2.03 -6.59 10.12
C PHE A 148 3.49 -6.19 10.40
N PHE A 149 4.28 -7.05 11.06
CA PHE A 149 5.64 -6.72 11.52
C PHE A 149 6.73 -7.70 11.09
N ALA A 150 6.36 -8.91 10.66
CA ALA A 150 7.32 -9.87 10.12
C ALA A 150 7.96 -9.32 8.83
N ALA A 151 9.23 -9.64 8.60
CA ALA A 151 9.99 -9.07 7.49
C ALA A 151 9.47 -9.53 6.11
N ASP A 152 8.78 -10.67 6.09
CA ASP A 152 8.17 -11.33 4.96
C ASP A 152 6.65 -11.13 4.89
N SER A 153 6.08 -10.24 5.71
CA SER A 153 4.65 -10.05 5.77
C SER A 153 4.11 -9.29 4.54
N GLU A 154 2.89 -9.61 4.13
CA GLU A 154 2.23 -8.94 2.99
C GLU A 154 1.76 -7.51 3.34
N PHE A 155 1.56 -7.23 4.63
CA PHE A 155 1.00 -5.98 5.14
C PHE A 155 1.98 -5.26 6.09
N VAL A 156 3.27 -5.23 5.75
CA VAL A 156 4.28 -4.52 6.55
C VAL A 156 3.89 -3.05 6.71
N LEU A 157 3.83 -2.61 7.96
CA LEU A 157 3.46 -1.24 8.29
C LEU A 157 4.59 -0.26 8.06
N ASN A 158 4.24 0.94 7.60
CA ASN A 158 5.19 2.05 7.44
C ASN A 158 5.42 2.79 8.76
N LEU A 159 6.10 2.14 9.69
CA LEU A 159 6.39 2.66 11.04
C LEU A 159 7.82 3.20 11.15
N GLU A 160 8.08 3.97 12.21
CA GLU A 160 9.44 4.36 12.57
C GLU A 160 10.29 3.12 12.90
N ALA A 161 11.54 3.11 12.43
CA ALA A 161 12.46 1.99 12.63
C ALA A 161 12.69 1.64 14.11
N LEU A 162 12.63 2.63 15.00
CA LEU A 162 12.75 2.44 16.44
C LEU A 162 11.59 1.61 16.99
N THR A 163 10.37 1.86 16.53
CA THR A 163 9.15 1.16 16.98
C THR A 163 9.14 -0.29 16.53
N VAL A 164 9.52 -0.56 15.28
CA VAL A 164 9.66 -1.93 14.77
C VAL A 164 10.74 -2.70 15.54
N ARG A 165 11.88 -2.07 15.83
CA ARG A 165 12.97 -2.67 16.62
C ARG A 165 12.53 -2.99 18.04
N GLU A 166 11.84 -2.07 18.69
CA GLU A 166 11.33 -2.26 20.06
C GLU A 166 10.37 -3.45 20.13
N ILE A 167 9.38 -3.50 19.22
CA ILE A 167 8.41 -4.60 19.16
C ILE A 167 9.14 -5.92 18.91
N ARG A 168 10.02 -5.98 17.91
CA ARG A 168 10.80 -7.19 17.61
C ARG A 168 11.62 -7.66 18.81
N HIS A 169 12.28 -6.74 19.52
CA HIS A 169 13.06 -7.06 20.71
C HIS A 169 12.17 -7.67 21.80
N ARG A 170 10.99 -7.08 22.08
CA ARG A 170 10.05 -7.61 23.09
C ARG A 170 9.55 -9.02 22.73
N PHE A 171 9.28 -9.28 21.46
CA PHE A 171 8.91 -10.63 21.00
C PHE A 171 10.05 -11.65 21.19
N GLN A 172 11.30 -11.25 20.95
CA GLN A 172 12.48 -12.11 21.14
C GLN A 172 12.74 -12.42 22.62
N THR A 173 12.50 -11.46 23.51
CA THR A 173 12.70 -11.64 24.96
C THR A 173 11.50 -12.26 25.66
N GLY A 174 10.45 -12.66 24.94
CA GLY A 174 9.21 -13.22 25.53
C GLY A 174 8.35 -12.20 26.28
N GLY A 175 8.58 -10.90 26.10
CA GLY A 175 7.82 -9.81 26.72
C GLY A 175 6.49 -9.55 26.02
N ILE A 176 5.68 -10.60 25.84
CA ILE A 176 4.36 -10.51 25.19
C ILE A 176 3.37 -9.92 26.19
N CYS A 177 2.89 -8.72 25.89
CA CYS A 177 1.93 -7.99 26.72
C CYS A 177 0.86 -7.30 25.83
N PRO A 178 -0.37 -7.06 26.33
CA PRO A 178 -1.43 -6.45 25.52
C PRO A 178 -1.10 -5.05 25.01
N ASP A 179 -0.23 -4.32 25.71
CA ASP A 179 0.23 -2.98 25.38
C ASP A 179 1.39 -2.95 24.36
N ILE A 180 1.89 -4.10 23.92
CA ILE A 180 3.06 -4.21 23.02
C ILE A 180 2.91 -3.39 21.72
N PHE A 181 1.67 -3.18 21.26
CA PHE A 181 1.36 -2.44 20.04
C PHE A 181 0.98 -0.97 20.26
N ASN A 182 0.94 -0.46 21.50
CA ASN A 182 0.46 0.89 21.79
C ASN A 182 1.24 1.99 21.06
N ARG A 183 2.57 1.84 20.99
CA ARG A 183 3.43 2.79 20.28
C ARG A 183 3.15 2.78 18.77
N ALA A 184 3.11 1.59 18.18
CA ALA A 184 2.76 1.43 16.76
C ALA A 184 1.35 1.96 16.47
N LEU A 185 0.38 1.72 17.34
CA LEU A 185 -0.97 2.24 17.20
C LEU A 185 -1.00 3.76 17.16
N ASN A 186 -0.23 4.44 18.00
CA ASN A 186 -0.16 5.91 17.99
C ASN A 186 0.43 6.45 16.69
N GLU A 187 1.52 5.87 16.20
CA GLU A 187 2.11 6.26 14.90
C GLU A 187 1.16 6.01 13.74
N ILE A 188 0.53 4.84 13.69
CA ILE A 188 -0.46 4.50 12.67
C ILE A 188 -1.65 5.45 12.73
N ARG A 189 -2.12 5.78 13.93
CA ARG A 189 -3.19 6.76 14.13
C ARG A 189 -2.81 8.10 13.49
N THR A 190 -1.59 8.59 13.76
CA THR A 190 -1.08 9.81 13.11
C THR A 190 -1.00 9.66 11.59
N LEU A 191 -0.53 8.53 11.06
CA LEU A 191 -0.40 8.30 9.63
C LEU A 191 -1.76 8.28 8.91
N ILE A 192 -2.72 7.54 9.46
CA ILE A 192 -4.09 7.46 8.95
C ILE A 192 -4.72 8.84 8.98
N PHE A 193 -4.67 9.57 10.10
CA PHE A 193 -5.42 10.81 10.25
C PHE A 193 -4.78 11.98 9.50
N ARG A 194 -3.47 12.15 9.63
CA ARG A 194 -2.76 13.28 9.03
C ARG A 194 -2.69 13.19 7.51
N TYR A 195 -2.57 11.98 6.96
CA TYR A 195 -2.33 11.78 5.54
C TYR A 195 -3.50 11.15 4.81
N THR A 196 -3.91 9.93 5.18
CA THR A 196 -4.94 9.18 4.43
C THR A 196 -6.33 9.82 4.57
N TYR A 197 -6.71 10.16 5.79
CA TYR A 197 -8.02 10.72 6.12
C TYR A 197 -8.18 12.15 5.62
N ALA A 198 -7.16 13.00 5.79
CA ALA A 198 -7.17 14.35 5.21
C ALA A 198 -7.38 14.34 3.69
N ARG A 199 -6.78 13.38 2.97
CA ARG A 199 -7.00 13.19 1.53
C ARG A 199 -8.41 12.68 1.21
N TYR A 200 -8.94 11.75 2.01
CA TYR A 200 -10.30 11.24 1.87
C TYR A 200 -11.33 12.37 1.96
N VAL A 201 -11.23 13.25 2.97
CA VAL A 201 -12.14 14.39 3.16
C VAL A 201 -12.04 15.38 2.00
N ARG A 202 -10.83 15.74 1.58
CA ARG A 202 -10.63 16.67 0.44
C ARG A 202 -11.27 16.14 -0.84
N LEU A 203 -11.19 14.83 -1.09
CA LEU A 203 -11.82 14.23 -2.27
C LEU A 203 -13.35 14.30 -2.18
N GLY A 204 -13.93 14.06 -1.00
CA GLY A 204 -15.37 14.21 -0.77
C GLY A 204 -15.85 15.64 -1.04
N GLN A 205 -15.12 16.64 -0.55
CA GLN A 205 -15.43 18.07 -0.79
C GLN A 205 -15.32 18.46 -2.28
N GLN A 206 -14.30 17.96 -2.98
CA GLN A 206 -14.12 18.21 -4.42
C GLN A 206 -15.18 17.51 -5.29
N GLY A 207 -15.66 16.34 -4.86
CA GLY A 207 -16.79 15.65 -5.50
C GLY A 207 -18.07 16.49 -5.40
N LEU A 208 -18.36 17.00 -4.19
CA LEU A 208 -19.51 17.88 -3.91
C LEU A 208 -19.48 19.18 -4.73
N ALA A 209 -18.33 19.85 -4.82
CA ALA A 209 -18.19 21.09 -5.57
C ALA A 209 -18.42 20.92 -7.09
N LYS A 210 -18.19 19.72 -7.63
CA LYS A 210 -18.41 19.41 -9.06
C LYS A 210 -19.84 18.97 -9.39
N THR A 211 -20.63 18.58 -8.40
CA THR A 211 -22.04 18.19 -8.58
C THR A 211 -23.03 19.32 -8.34
N VAL A 212 -22.59 20.44 -7.75
CA VAL A 212 -23.43 21.61 -7.44
C VAL A 212 -23.28 22.74 -8.47
N LEU A 213 -22.36 22.59 -9.44
CA LEU A 213 -22.23 23.44 -10.64
C LEU A 213 -22.75 22.69 -11.86
#